data_AF-A0A087VGL3-F1
#
_entry.id   AF-A0A087VGL3-F1
#
_cell.length_a   1.000
_cell.length_b   1.000
_cell.length_c   1.000
_cell.angle_alpha   90.00
_cell.angle_beta   90.00
_cell.angle_gamma   90.00
#
_symmetry.space_group_name_H-M   'P 1'
#
loop_
_entity.id
_entity.type
_entity.pdbx_description
1 polymer ?
#
loop_
_entity_poly.entity_id
_entity_poly.type
_entity_poly.pdbx_seq_one_letter_code
_entity_poly.pdbx_strand_id
1 'polypeptide(L)'
;LPENLLSKYDWIKQWQLKQNLGRRMGEISDEIKEYLILLRKKWKSISEIKGPIEKQEACDKLFKNEEEEYCLYEALKFLMLNTAIELYNDDKNGRRVPVFSWLLFARDTSSNPCQLMHNHLNHIGHSGGLEQVEMFLLAYALQYTIQVYRLYKYSTDEFITLYPNDPEEDWPVVTLITEDDRHYNIPVRMCQETML
;
A
#
# COMPACT_ATOMS: atom_id res chain seq x y z
N LEU A 1 11.18 -7.48 11.71
CA LEU A 1 10.18 -6.38 11.74
C LEU A 1 8.96 -6.76 12.59
N PRO A 2 8.18 -7.84 12.31
CA PRO A 2 6.95 -8.12 13.05
C PRO A 2 7.18 -8.33 14.56
N GLU A 3 8.14 -9.20 14.94
CA GLU A 3 8.50 -9.46 16.34
C GLU A 3 8.89 -8.17 17.11
N ASN A 4 9.66 -7.28 16.47
CA ASN A 4 10.08 -6.01 17.08
C ASN A 4 8.90 -5.04 17.28
N LEU A 5 7.99 -4.96 16.33
CA LEU A 5 6.81 -4.10 16.47
C LEU A 5 5.84 -4.64 17.50
N LEU A 6 5.56 -5.94 17.49
CA LEU A 6 4.64 -6.57 18.45
C LEU A 6 5.18 -6.58 19.88
N SER A 7 6.50 -6.64 20.07
CA SER A 7 7.11 -6.49 21.41
C SER A 7 7.09 -5.06 21.94
N LYS A 8 7.12 -4.06 21.04
CA LYS A 8 7.08 -2.64 21.42
C LYS A 8 5.66 -2.08 21.54
N TYR A 9 4.72 -2.63 20.76
CA TYR A 9 3.37 -2.11 20.60
C TYR A 9 2.35 -3.24 20.73
N ASP A 10 1.94 -3.54 21.97
CA ASP A 10 1.02 -4.64 22.27
C ASP A 10 -0.33 -4.53 21.54
N TRP A 11 -0.78 -3.32 21.21
CA TRP A 11 -2.03 -3.10 20.49
C TRP A 11 -2.04 -3.71 19.08
N ILE A 12 -0.88 -3.97 18.47
CA ILE A 12 -0.77 -4.64 17.16
C ILE A 12 -1.32 -6.08 17.20
N LYS A 13 -1.38 -6.71 18.39
CA LYS A 13 -2.01 -8.04 18.56
C LYS A 13 -3.49 -8.06 18.17
N GLN A 14 -4.12 -6.90 18.05
CA GLN A 14 -5.52 -6.75 17.61
C GLN A 14 -5.66 -6.56 16.09
N TRP A 15 -4.59 -6.79 15.32
CA TRP A 15 -4.62 -6.79 13.86
C TRP A 15 -5.65 -7.80 13.33
N GLN A 16 -6.44 -7.39 12.35
CA GLN A 16 -7.48 -8.22 11.75
C GLN A 16 -7.04 -8.69 10.36
N LEU A 17 -6.80 -10.00 10.26
CA LEU A 17 -6.56 -10.69 9.00
C LEU A 17 -7.86 -10.90 8.25
N LYS A 18 -7.79 -10.91 6.91
CA LYS A 18 -8.92 -11.28 6.07
C LYS A 18 -9.47 -12.66 6.47
N GLN A 19 -10.80 -12.77 6.66
CA GLN A 19 -11.45 -13.99 7.18
C GLN A 19 -11.14 -15.25 6.35
N ASN A 20 -10.88 -15.09 5.05
CA ASN A 20 -10.57 -16.18 4.13
C ASN A 20 -9.11 -16.69 4.21
N LEU A 21 -8.23 -15.99 4.93
CA LEU A 21 -6.85 -16.42 5.11
C LEU A 21 -6.71 -17.49 6.20
N GLY A 22 -7.82 -17.88 6.86
CA GLY A 22 -7.91 -18.99 7.81
C GLY A 22 -6.78 -18.94 8.83
N ARG A 23 -6.97 -18.17 9.91
CA ARG A 23 -5.94 -17.97 10.95
C ARG A 23 -5.24 -19.29 11.25
N ARG A 24 -3.95 -19.39 10.89
CA ARG A 24 -3.16 -20.57 11.23
C ARG A 24 -3.09 -20.58 12.76
N MET A 25 -3.05 -21.74 13.42
CA MET A 25 -3.06 -21.84 14.90
C MET A 25 -1.80 -21.25 15.59
N GLY A 26 -1.12 -20.26 14.98
CA GLY A 26 0.10 -19.62 15.45
C GLY A 26 -0.12 -18.19 15.95
N GLU A 27 0.99 -17.54 16.33
CA GLU A 27 1.00 -16.14 16.70
C GLU A 27 0.89 -15.25 15.47
N ILE A 28 0.21 -14.11 15.60
CA ILE A 28 0.03 -13.16 14.50
C ILE A 28 1.35 -12.60 13.96
N SER A 29 2.38 -12.54 14.81
CA SER A 29 3.76 -12.21 14.43
C SER A 29 4.33 -13.18 13.41
N ASP A 30 4.07 -14.48 13.57
CA ASP A 30 4.54 -15.53 12.66
C ASP A 30 3.79 -15.45 11.32
N GLU A 31 2.47 -15.27 11.37
CA GLU A 31 1.64 -15.12 10.16
C GLU A 31 2.10 -13.92 9.31
N ILE A 32 2.28 -12.73 9.94
CA ILE A 32 2.76 -11.54 9.24
C ILE A 32 4.19 -11.75 8.70
N LYS A 33 5.05 -12.46 9.43
CA LYS A 33 6.40 -12.78 8.98
C LYS A 33 6.38 -13.68 7.74
N GLU A 34 5.52 -14.69 7.70
CA GLU A 34 5.32 -15.53 6.52
C GLU A 34 4.87 -14.71 5.31
N TYR A 35 3.91 -13.79 5.50
CA TYR A 35 3.41 -12.92 4.43
C TYR A 35 4.49 -11.98 3.87
N LEU A 36 5.32 -11.39 4.74
CA LEU A 36 6.45 -10.55 4.30
C LEU A 36 7.51 -11.37 3.55
N ILE A 37 7.78 -12.61 3.98
CA ILE A 37 8.69 -13.52 3.27
C ILE A 37 8.14 -13.86 1.88
N LEU A 38 6.83 -14.13 1.79
CA LEU A 38 6.14 -14.40 0.53
C LEU A 38 6.23 -13.20 -0.42
N LEU A 39 5.91 -12.00 0.07
CA LEU A 39 6.02 -10.75 -0.71
C LEU A 39 7.43 -10.59 -1.28
N ARG A 40 8.46 -10.71 -0.42
CA ARG A 40 9.87 -10.62 -0.86
C ARG A 40 10.22 -11.68 -1.91
N LYS A 41 9.79 -12.93 -1.71
CA LYS A 41 10.07 -14.04 -2.63
C LYS A 41 9.44 -13.79 -4.00
N LYS A 42 8.16 -13.40 -4.04
CA LYS A 42 7.42 -13.13 -5.28
C LYS A 42 7.99 -11.93 -6.01
N TRP A 43 8.25 -10.84 -5.28
CA TRP A 43 8.86 -9.64 -5.84
C TRP A 43 10.21 -9.95 -6.49
N LYS A 44 11.10 -10.65 -5.77
CA LYS A 44 12.41 -11.06 -6.31
C LYS A 44 12.25 -11.89 -7.58
N SER A 45 11.43 -12.94 -7.52
CA SER A 45 11.21 -13.83 -8.67
C SER A 45 10.68 -13.10 -9.90
N ILE A 46 9.74 -12.16 -9.72
CA ILE A 46 9.15 -11.40 -10.84
C ILE A 46 10.12 -10.34 -11.36
N SER A 47 10.93 -9.74 -10.48
CA SER A 47 11.93 -8.72 -10.87
C SER A 47 13.08 -9.28 -11.71
N GLU A 48 13.39 -10.57 -11.56
CA GLU A 48 14.44 -11.26 -12.32
C GLU A 48 14.00 -11.64 -13.75
N ILE A 49 12.70 -11.56 -14.06
CA ILE A 49 12.16 -11.85 -15.39
C ILE A 49 12.44 -10.65 -16.32
N LYS A 50 13.19 -10.91 -17.40
CA LYS A 50 13.59 -9.87 -18.37
C LYS A 50 12.52 -9.54 -19.41
N GLY A 51 11.74 -10.54 -19.82
CA GLY A 51 10.75 -10.38 -20.88
C GLY A 51 9.42 -9.82 -20.33
N PRO A 52 8.84 -8.77 -20.95
CA PRO A 52 7.64 -8.13 -20.43
C PRO A 52 6.42 -9.05 -20.48
N ILE A 53 6.32 -9.93 -21.48
CA ILE A 53 5.22 -10.88 -21.64
C ILE A 53 5.29 -11.93 -20.54
N GLU A 54 6.44 -12.54 -20.34
CA GLU A 54 6.67 -13.55 -19.29
C GLU A 54 6.48 -12.97 -17.89
N LYS A 55 6.85 -11.69 -17.71
CA LYS A 55 6.64 -10.97 -16.46
C LYS A 55 5.15 -10.74 -16.21
N GLN A 56 4.39 -10.33 -17.24
CA GLN A 56 2.94 -10.20 -17.15
C GLN A 56 2.29 -11.55 -16.84
N GLU A 57 2.66 -12.63 -17.54
CA GLU A 57 2.14 -13.98 -17.27
C GLU A 57 2.43 -14.47 -15.84
N ALA A 58 3.60 -14.11 -15.29
CA ALA A 58 3.93 -14.41 -13.90
C ALA A 58 3.06 -13.63 -12.92
N CYS A 59 2.78 -12.34 -13.20
CA CYS A 59 1.83 -11.54 -12.44
C CYS A 59 0.40 -12.10 -12.55
N ASP A 60 -0.08 -12.45 -13.76
CA ASP A 60 -1.41 -13.03 -13.99
C ASP A 60 -1.60 -14.36 -13.27
N LYS A 61 -0.51 -15.12 -13.06
CA LYS A 61 -0.53 -16.34 -12.25
C LYS A 61 -0.64 -16.07 -10.75
N LEU A 62 -0.12 -14.94 -10.28
CA LEU A 62 -0.10 -14.54 -8.88
C LEU A 62 -1.40 -13.85 -8.46
N PHE A 63 -1.94 -12.97 -9.30
CA PHE A 63 -3.14 -12.17 -9.02
C PHE A 63 -4.41 -12.85 -9.57
N LYS A 64 -4.83 -13.92 -8.89
CA LYS A 64 -5.98 -14.77 -9.25
C LYS A 64 -7.13 -14.77 -8.26
N ASN A 65 -7.14 -13.84 -7.29
CA ASN A 65 -8.06 -13.81 -6.16
C ASN A 65 -7.96 -15.04 -5.24
N GLU A 66 -6.77 -15.62 -5.12
CA GLU A 66 -6.48 -16.76 -4.25
C GLU A 66 -5.78 -16.33 -2.95
N GLU A 67 -5.60 -17.25 -1.99
CA GLU A 67 -4.97 -16.99 -0.67
C GLU A 67 -3.64 -16.25 -0.81
N GLU A 68 -2.82 -16.63 -1.80
CA GLU A 68 -1.49 -16.07 -2.00
C GLU A 68 -1.54 -14.56 -2.28
N GLU A 69 -2.49 -14.10 -3.08
CA GLU A 69 -2.69 -12.68 -3.37
C GLU A 69 -3.06 -11.90 -2.10
N TYR A 70 -4.01 -12.42 -1.31
CA TYR A 70 -4.44 -11.76 -0.07
C TYR A 70 -3.34 -11.72 0.99
N CYS A 71 -2.45 -12.71 1.03
CA CYS A 71 -1.26 -12.67 1.87
C CYS A 71 -0.35 -11.47 1.50
N LEU A 72 -0.22 -11.15 0.21
CA LEU A 72 0.56 -9.98 -0.22
C LEU A 72 -0.08 -8.67 0.28
N TYR A 73 -1.40 -8.57 0.25
CA TYR A 73 -2.09 -7.38 0.76
C TYR A 73 -1.91 -7.20 2.27
N GLU A 74 -1.96 -8.28 3.05
CA GLU A 74 -1.67 -8.20 4.50
C GLU A 74 -0.22 -7.78 4.77
N ALA A 75 0.75 -8.30 4.00
CA ALA A 75 2.14 -7.84 4.08
C ALA A 75 2.27 -6.34 3.79
N LEU A 76 1.60 -5.84 2.73
CA LEU A 76 1.62 -4.43 2.36
C LEU A 76 0.95 -3.54 3.41
N LYS A 77 -0.23 -3.92 3.90
CA LYS A 77 -0.92 -3.22 4.99
C LYS A 77 -0.03 -3.12 6.23
N PHE A 78 0.71 -4.16 6.56
CA PHE A 78 1.62 -4.14 7.70
C PHE A 78 2.85 -3.23 7.48
N LEU A 79 3.38 -3.18 6.26
CA LEU A 79 4.42 -2.21 5.89
C LEU A 79 3.90 -0.77 6.02
N MET A 80 2.67 -0.50 5.56
CA MET A 80 2.01 0.78 5.76
C MET A 80 1.87 1.15 7.24
N LEU A 81 1.48 0.20 8.10
CA LEU A 81 1.45 0.43 9.54
C LEU A 81 2.83 0.78 10.10
N ASN A 82 3.88 0.06 9.69
CA ASN A 82 5.24 0.38 10.12
C ASN A 82 5.64 1.81 9.72
N THR A 83 5.43 2.17 8.45
CA THR A 83 5.72 3.52 7.94
C THR A 83 4.94 4.59 8.71
N ALA A 84 3.66 4.34 9.03
CA ALA A 84 2.87 5.25 9.84
C ALA A 84 3.41 5.41 11.26
N ILE A 85 3.88 4.32 11.90
CA ILE A 85 4.54 4.35 13.21
C ILE A 85 5.82 5.17 13.15
N GLU A 86 6.66 4.97 12.13
CA GLU A 86 7.90 5.72 11.94
C GLU A 86 7.61 7.22 11.78
N LEU A 87 6.71 7.59 10.87
CA LEU A 87 6.31 8.98 10.65
C LEU A 87 5.72 9.63 11.91
N TYR A 88 4.86 8.91 12.65
CA TYR A 88 4.30 9.42 13.90
C TYR A 88 5.40 9.65 14.96
N ASN A 89 6.33 8.71 15.11
CA ASN A 89 7.43 8.85 16.06
C ASN A 89 8.39 9.97 15.63
N ASP A 90 8.65 10.13 14.33
CA ASP A 90 9.48 11.19 13.79
C ASP A 90 8.90 12.57 14.15
N ASP A 91 7.61 12.77 13.88
CA ASP A 91 6.89 13.99 14.24
C ASP A 91 6.95 14.26 15.75
N LYS A 92 6.68 13.25 16.59
CA LYS A 92 6.78 13.38 18.06
C LYS A 92 8.17 13.71 18.56
N ASN A 93 9.21 13.32 17.82
CA ASN A 93 10.60 13.64 18.13
C ASN A 93 11.08 14.96 17.49
N GLY A 94 10.18 15.73 16.88
CA GLY A 94 10.51 17.00 16.21
C GLY A 94 11.30 16.84 14.91
N ARG A 95 11.32 15.63 14.32
CA ARG A 95 11.89 15.42 12.99
C ARG A 95 10.92 15.90 11.93
N ARG A 96 11.45 16.31 10.78
CA ARG A 96 10.64 16.71 9.63
C ARG A 96 9.93 15.49 9.06
N VAL A 97 8.62 15.59 8.88
CA VAL A 97 7.80 14.57 8.22
C VAL A 97 7.06 15.18 7.02
N PRO A 98 6.60 14.34 6.08
CA PRO A 98 5.79 14.81 4.95
C PRO A 98 4.43 15.35 5.42
N VAL A 99 3.89 16.35 4.71
CA VAL A 99 2.63 17.01 5.08
C VAL A 99 1.46 16.02 5.19
N PHE A 100 1.40 15.01 4.33
CA PHE A 100 0.32 14.01 4.38
C PHE A 100 0.30 13.26 5.71
N SER A 101 1.45 13.12 6.40
CA SER A 101 1.50 12.46 7.72
C SER A 101 0.70 13.24 8.76
N TRP A 102 0.81 14.57 8.76
CA TRP A 102 -0.01 15.42 9.61
C TRP A 102 -1.49 15.30 9.26
N LEU A 103 -1.84 15.27 7.96
CA LEU A 103 -3.22 15.09 7.52
C LEU A 103 -3.78 13.71 7.94
N LEU A 104 -2.97 12.66 7.83
CA LEU A 104 -3.31 11.30 8.23
C LEU A 104 -3.67 11.23 9.73
N PHE A 105 -2.85 11.87 10.57
CA PHE A 105 -3.00 11.89 12.03
C PHE A 105 -3.86 13.04 12.58
N ALA A 106 -4.32 13.98 11.74
CA ALA A 106 -5.26 15.03 12.15
C ALA A 106 -6.72 14.54 12.15
N ARG A 107 -7.01 13.38 11.55
CA ARG A 107 -8.35 12.78 11.53
C ARG A 107 -8.73 12.27 12.92
N ASP A 108 -9.97 12.54 13.36
CA ASP A 108 -10.49 12.09 14.66
C ASP A 108 -10.44 10.57 14.84
N THR A 109 -10.55 9.81 13.74
CA THR A 109 -10.52 8.34 13.72
C THR A 109 -9.12 7.75 13.52
N SER A 110 -8.08 8.59 13.39
CA SER A 110 -6.71 8.16 13.08
C SER A 110 -5.66 9.01 13.79
N SER A 111 -5.93 9.51 15.00
CA SER A 111 -5.03 10.46 15.70
C SER A 111 -3.64 9.91 16.09
N ASN A 112 -3.47 8.58 16.00
CA ASN A 112 -2.24 7.86 16.29
C ASN A 112 -2.23 6.52 15.54
N PRO A 113 -1.07 5.82 15.44
CA PRO A 113 -0.96 4.57 14.68
C PRO A 113 -1.91 3.45 15.16
N CYS A 114 -2.23 3.39 16.45
CA CYS A 114 -3.18 2.41 16.98
C CYS A 114 -4.59 2.66 16.44
N GLN A 115 -5.05 3.92 16.44
CA GLN A 115 -6.33 4.29 15.83
C GLN A 115 -6.34 4.11 14.31
N LEU A 116 -5.25 4.45 13.62
CA LEU A 116 -5.11 4.18 12.18
C LEU A 116 -5.29 2.68 11.89
N MET A 117 -4.61 1.82 12.64
CA MET A 117 -4.73 0.37 12.49
C MET A 117 -6.19 -0.08 12.70
N HIS A 118 -6.79 0.32 13.82
CA HIS A 118 -8.11 -0.15 14.22
C HIS A 118 -9.23 0.31 13.30
N ASN A 119 -9.25 1.59 12.96
CA ASN A 119 -10.40 2.23 12.31
C ASN A 119 -10.25 2.29 10.79
N HIS A 120 -9.04 2.07 10.26
CA HIS A 120 -8.76 2.17 8.82
C HIS A 120 -8.11 0.90 8.28
N LEU A 121 -6.88 0.57 8.68
CA LEU A 121 -6.14 -0.53 8.05
C LEU A 121 -6.82 -1.89 8.22
N ASN A 122 -7.38 -2.19 9.40
CA ASN A 122 -8.12 -3.42 9.65
C ASN A 122 -9.39 -3.54 8.78
N HIS A 123 -9.94 -2.42 8.28
CA HIS A 123 -11.15 -2.42 7.46
C HIS A 123 -10.87 -2.60 5.96
N ILE A 124 -9.62 -2.38 5.53
CA ILE A 124 -9.20 -2.56 4.13
C ILE A 124 -9.36 -4.03 3.73
N GLY A 125 -10.17 -4.26 2.69
CA GLY A 125 -10.48 -5.59 2.18
C GLY A 125 -11.65 -6.30 2.90
N HIS A 126 -12.29 -5.62 3.87
CA HIS A 126 -13.49 -6.09 4.57
C HIS A 126 -14.70 -5.18 4.30
N SER A 127 -14.64 -3.94 4.78
CA SER A 127 -15.75 -2.97 4.72
C SER A 127 -15.38 -1.68 3.98
N GLY A 128 -14.12 -1.53 3.57
CA GLY A 128 -13.62 -0.36 2.85
C GLY A 128 -12.39 -0.64 2.00
N GLY A 129 -12.04 0.34 1.17
CA GLY A 129 -10.76 0.43 0.45
C GLY A 129 -9.84 1.45 1.10
N LEU A 130 -8.75 1.81 0.41
CA LEU A 130 -7.86 2.89 0.84
C LEU A 130 -8.53 4.25 0.65
N GLU A 131 -8.43 5.13 1.65
CA GLU A 131 -8.75 6.54 1.48
C GLU A 131 -7.63 7.29 0.75
N GLN A 132 -7.94 8.47 0.21
CA GLN A 132 -6.98 9.27 -0.57
C GLN A 132 -5.69 9.58 0.22
N VAL A 133 -5.80 9.89 1.52
CA VAL A 133 -4.62 10.16 2.36
C VAL A 133 -3.77 8.90 2.60
N GLU A 134 -4.39 7.71 2.54
CA GLU A 134 -3.72 6.43 2.72
C GLU A 134 -3.00 5.96 1.44
N MET A 135 -3.36 6.51 0.27
CA MET A 135 -2.58 6.34 -0.96
C MET A 135 -1.18 6.93 -0.84
N PHE A 136 -1.02 8.05 -0.12
CA PHE A 136 0.31 8.59 0.21
C PHE A 136 1.08 7.63 1.13
N LEU A 137 0.42 7.05 2.12
CA LEU A 137 1.05 6.08 3.01
C LEU A 137 1.49 4.82 2.25
N LEU A 138 0.67 4.35 1.31
CA LEU A 138 1.02 3.23 0.42
C LEU A 138 2.25 3.55 -0.43
N ALA A 139 2.27 4.73 -1.06
CA ALA A 139 3.40 5.21 -1.84
C ALA A 139 4.70 5.24 -1.02
N TYR A 140 4.65 5.77 0.20
CA TYR A 140 5.80 5.80 1.12
C TYR A 140 6.24 4.41 1.60
N ALA A 141 5.29 3.51 1.89
CA ALA A 141 5.60 2.15 2.31
C ALA A 141 6.28 1.34 1.19
N LEU A 142 5.93 1.63 -0.06
CA LEU A 142 6.50 0.98 -1.24
C LEU A 142 7.77 1.66 -1.76
N GLN A 143 7.96 2.96 -1.46
CA GLN A 143 8.92 3.83 -2.13
C GLN A 143 8.66 3.91 -3.65
N TYR A 144 7.39 4.15 -4.00
CA TYR A 144 6.91 4.28 -5.37
C TYR A 144 6.16 5.59 -5.53
N THR A 145 6.29 6.20 -6.71
CA THR A 145 5.42 7.31 -7.11
C THR A 145 4.18 6.72 -7.78
N ILE A 146 3.01 6.90 -7.17
CA ILE A 146 1.74 6.44 -7.73
C ILE A 146 1.11 7.62 -8.45
N GLN A 147 1.10 7.58 -9.78
CA GLN A 147 0.40 8.56 -10.62
C GLN A 147 -1.01 8.04 -10.91
N VAL A 148 -2.02 8.83 -10.59
CA VAL A 148 -3.43 8.44 -10.79
C VAL A 148 -4.13 9.44 -11.68
N TYR A 149 -4.67 8.94 -12.81
CA TYR A 149 -5.63 9.67 -13.62
C TYR A 149 -7.03 9.54 -13.01
N ARG A 150 -7.53 10.60 -12.38
CA ARG A 150 -8.86 10.66 -11.75
C ARG A 150 -9.85 11.20 -12.77
N LEU A 151 -10.49 10.30 -13.53
CA LEU A 151 -11.27 10.68 -14.71
C LEU A 151 -12.46 11.59 -14.39
N TYR A 152 -13.08 11.42 -13.23
CA TYR A 152 -14.17 12.27 -12.75
C TYR A 152 -13.72 13.68 -12.31
N LYS A 153 -12.41 13.92 -12.26
CA LYS A 153 -11.78 15.24 -12.03
C LYS A 153 -11.26 15.86 -13.34
N TYR A 154 -11.76 15.40 -14.49
CA TYR A 154 -11.38 15.97 -15.78
C TYR A 154 -11.56 17.50 -15.82
N SER A 155 -10.62 18.18 -16.47
CA SER A 155 -10.55 19.66 -16.53
C SER A 155 -10.26 20.37 -15.20
N THR A 156 -9.68 19.68 -14.21
CA THR A 156 -9.14 20.29 -12.99
C THR A 156 -7.68 19.90 -12.77
N ASP A 157 -7.01 20.60 -11.86
CA ASP A 157 -5.63 20.27 -11.45
C ASP A 157 -5.52 18.91 -10.75
N GLU A 158 -6.65 18.32 -10.32
CA GLU A 158 -6.70 16.99 -9.71
C GLU A 158 -6.85 15.85 -10.74
N PHE A 159 -7.00 16.16 -12.03
CA PHE A 159 -7.15 15.14 -13.08
C PHE A 159 -5.97 14.15 -13.06
N ILE A 160 -4.75 14.63 -12.84
CA ILE A 160 -3.58 13.80 -12.58
C ILE A 160 -3.12 14.11 -11.16
N THR A 161 -3.24 13.14 -10.26
CA THR A 161 -2.75 13.26 -8.89
C THR A 161 -1.54 12.36 -8.69
N LEU A 162 -0.50 12.88 -8.06
CA LEU A 162 0.70 12.12 -7.70
C LEU A 162 0.67 11.80 -6.20
N TYR A 163 1.04 10.57 -5.86
CA TYR A 163 1.26 10.15 -4.48
C TYR A 163 2.73 9.69 -4.35
N PRO A 164 3.58 10.43 -3.63
CA PRO A 164 3.34 11.75 -3.05
C PRO A 164 3.31 12.88 -4.08
N ASN A 165 2.85 14.07 -3.65
CA ASN A 165 2.75 15.26 -4.50
C ASN A 165 4.14 15.70 -5.02
N ASP A 166 5.15 15.57 -4.16
CA ASP A 166 6.56 15.85 -4.46
C ASP A 166 7.32 14.51 -4.39
N PRO A 167 7.35 13.72 -5.48
CA PRO A 167 8.03 12.42 -5.49
C PRO A 167 9.54 12.57 -5.41
N GLU A 168 10.18 11.62 -4.71
CA GLU A 168 11.63 11.47 -4.72
C GLU A 168 12.10 11.04 -6.14
N GLU A 169 13.21 11.60 -6.62
CA GLU A 169 13.66 11.42 -8.01
C GLU A 169 13.97 9.96 -8.38
N ASP A 170 14.34 9.14 -7.39
CA ASP A 170 14.73 7.75 -7.57
C ASP A 170 13.56 6.76 -7.45
N TRP A 171 12.36 7.24 -7.08
CA TRP A 171 11.20 6.37 -6.92
C TRP A 171 10.61 5.95 -8.28
N PRO A 172 10.48 4.64 -8.55
CA PRO A 172 9.80 4.17 -9.75
C PRO A 172 8.35 4.65 -9.78
N VAL A 173 7.88 4.99 -10.98
CA VAL A 173 6.51 5.46 -11.21
C VAL A 173 5.61 4.31 -11.64
N VAL A 174 4.45 4.20 -11.01
CA VAL A 174 3.34 3.36 -11.46
C VAL A 174 2.15 4.24 -11.80
N THR A 175 1.46 3.92 -12.90
CA THR A 175 0.29 4.67 -13.35
C THR A 175 -0.98 3.86 -13.11
N LEU A 176 -1.98 4.51 -12.53
CA LEU A 176 -3.34 3.99 -12.35
C LEU A 176 -4.35 4.96 -12.98
N ILE A 177 -5.54 4.44 -13.27
CA ILE A 177 -6.70 5.22 -13.72
C ILE A 177 -7.86 4.89 -12.77
N THR A 178 -8.58 5.90 -12.31
CA THR A 178 -9.80 5.68 -11.51
C THR A 178 -10.95 6.54 -12.00
N GLU A 179 -12.14 5.95 -11.99
CA GLU A 179 -13.40 6.63 -12.35
C GLU A 179 -14.08 7.25 -11.12
N ASP A 180 -13.80 6.80 -9.91
CA ASP A 180 -14.56 7.16 -8.70
C ASP A 180 -13.78 7.01 -7.37
N ASP A 181 -12.45 6.90 -7.42
CA ASP A 181 -11.54 6.58 -6.30
C ASP A 181 -11.79 5.23 -5.60
N ARG A 182 -12.63 4.36 -6.16
CA ARG A 182 -12.89 2.99 -5.65
C ARG A 182 -12.47 1.92 -6.63
N HIS A 183 -12.62 2.19 -7.92
CA HIS A 183 -12.26 1.27 -8.99
C HIS A 183 -11.00 1.77 -9.71
N TYR A 184 -9.94 0.96 -9.68
CA TYR A 184 -8.64 1.29 -10.27
C TYR A 184 -8.33 0.35 -11.44
N ASN A 185 -8.04 0.95 -12.59
CA ASN A 185 -7.56 0.28 -13.79
C ASN A 185 -6.06 0.56 -13.98
N ILE A 186 -5.36 -0.33 -14.68
CA ILE A 186 -3.94 -0.18 -15.01
C ILE A 186 -3.80 0.02 -16.53
N PRO A 187 -3.28 1.16 -17.00
CA PRO A 187 -2.93 1.32 -18.41
C PRO A 187 -1.67 0.51 -18.75
N VAL A 188 -1.78 -0.44 -19.66
CA VAL A 188 -0.74 -1.46 -19.93
C VAL A 188 0.00 -1.30 -21.27
N ARG A 189 -0.22 -0.23 -22.01
CA ARG A 189 0.47 0.03 -23.30
C ARG A 189 0.83 1.50 -23.43
N MET A 190 2.09 1.76 -23.78
CA MET A 190 2.54 3.08 -24.19
C MET A 190 2.26 3.23 -25.69
N CYS A 191 1.47 4.23 -26.07
CA CYS A 191 1.27 4.60 -27.46
C CYS A 191 2.17 5.80 -27.77
N GLN A 192 2.85 5.75 -28.92
CA GLN A 192 3.53 6.90 -29.50
C GLN A 192 2.69 7.38 -30.69
N GLU A 193 2.34 8.66 -30.69
CA GLU A 193 1.64 9.27 -31.80
C GLU A 193 2.66 9.65 -32.88
N THR A 194 2.48 9.12 -34.09
CA THR A 194 3.27 9.51 -35.26
C THR A 194 2.44 10.48 -36.07
N MET A 195 2.85 11.75 -36.14
CA MET A 195 2.21 12.71 -37.04
C MET A 195 2.59 12.36 -38.48
N LEU A 196 1.58 12.12 -39.32
CA LEU A 196 1.71 11.84 -40.76
C LEU A 196 1.78 13.14 -41.57
#